data_AF-A0A967FCE2-F1
#
_entry.id   AF-A0A967FCE2-F1
#
_cell.length_a   1.000
_cell.length_b   1.000
_cell.length_c   1.000
_cell.angle_alpha   90.00
_cell.angle_beta   90.00
_cell.angle_gamma   90.00
#
_symmetry.space_group_name_H-M   'P 1'
#
loop_
_entity.id
_entity.type
_entity.pdbx_description
1 polymer ?
#
loop_
_entity_poly.entity_id
_entity_poly.type
_entity_poly.pdbx_seq_one_letter_code
_entity_poly.pdbx_strand_id
1 'polypeptide(L)'
;MNCPKCGNQNPDDAELCTSCNSPLAQPPQPVETVKVKTSRLAITSMILAILSPFAFFLAVFFGIKMLALISIFAAMLALIFGIISLVRIGLSAGRRTGKAFVSIGIAILAVFFSLIFLQAVLPRTRSRAFRMVCGSNLAGLGRAMLIYANDYDNNYPRAGGQDTIWQPKINDWQAKDRRTAFFLKSDGTGGSATISSSLYLLVRYTDVSLKSFICKSGDLRAKIFNPAKYGVRDIELEDLWDFGPEPAKHYSYSYHIPYGPFPLNMTTSEPGQAVAADRNPWLDPYTDTTGFRWDDQAKTGPPEDIKRCQKGNNGFHQREGQNVLFMDNHVYFEKLPFCGVDDDNIYTYWNGSDIQQGAPPTLTSQPADRLDSLLVNEQPKEDKK
;
A
#
# COMPACT_ATOMS: atom_id res chain seq x y z
N MET A 1 39.10 -74.77 -37.24
CA MET A 1 37.77 -74.56 -36.56
C MET A 1 36.83 -75.76 -36.73
N ASN A 2 35.95 -76.05 -35.76
CA ASN A 2 34.97 -77.15 -35.88
C ASN A 2 33.69 -76.71 -36.59
N CYS A 3 33.15 -77.56 -37.45
CA CYS A 3 31.91 -77.29 -38.16
C CYS A 3 30.71 -77.27 -37.18
N PRO A 4 29.92 -76.18 -37.14
CA PRO A 4 28.76 -76.10 -36.25
C PRO A 4 27.62 -77.06 -36.63
N LYS A 5 27.62 -77.62 -37.85
CA LYS A 5 26.57 -78.51 -38.34
C LYS A 5 26.86 -79.99 -38.13
N CYS A 6 28.10 -80.44 -38.32
CA CYS A 6 28.46 -81.85 -38.21
C CYS A 6 29.62 -82.15 -37.24
N GLY A 7 30.22 -81.12 -36.63
CA GLY A 7 31.31 -81.28 -35.66
C GLY A 7 32.69 -81.58 -36.26
N ASN A 8 32.81 -81.76 -37.59
CA ASN A 8 34.09 -82.08 -38.22
C ASN A 8 35.12 -80.96 -38.05
N GLN A 9 36.38 -81.30 -37.80
CA GLN A 9 37.47 -80.33 -37.66
C GLN A 9 37.96 -79.90 -39.05
N ASN A 10 37.99 -78.58 -39.27
CA ASN A 10 38.41 -77.98 -40.53
C ASN A 10 39.63 -77.08 -40.31
N PRO A 11 40.46 -76.86 -41.35
CA PRO A 11 41.50 -75.83 -41.35
C PRO A 11 40.95 -74.46 -40.93
N ASP A 12 41.79 -73.61 -40.34
CA ASP A 12 41.35 -72.32 -39.81
C ASP A 12 41.01 -71.28 -40.89
N ASP A 13 41.42 -71.53 -42.14
CA ASP A 13 41.12 -70.74 -43.34
C ASP A 13 40.00 -71.33 -44.22
N ALA A 14 39.36 -72.42 -43.79
CA ALA A 14 38.31 -73.07 -44.57
C ALA A 14 36.99 -72.27 -44.51
N GLU A 15 36.45 -71.88 -45.67
CA GLU A 15 35.14 -71.21 -45.76
C GLU A 15 33.96 -72.21 -45.68
N LEU A 16 34.17 -73.45 -46.12
CA LEU A 16 33.17 -74.53 -46.15
C LEU A 16 33.71 -75.76 -45.41
N CYS A 17 32.81 -76.50 -44.76
CA CYS A 17 33.15 -77.76 -44.09
C CYS A 17 33.50 -78.84 -45.11
N THR A 18 34.67 -79.45 -44.97
CA THR A 18 35.18 -80.51 -45.88
C THR A 18 34.34 -81.80 -45.86
N SER A 19 33.57 -82.04 -44.81
CA SER A 19 32.75 -83.26 -44.67
C SER A 19 31.30 -83.08 -45.14
N CYS A 20 30.70 -81.92 -44.89
CA CYS A 20 29.26 -81.70 -45.15
C CYS A 20 28.94 -80.47 -46.00
N ASN A 21 29.99 -79.79 -46.50
CA ASN A 21 29.92 -78.62 -47.36
C ASN A 21 29.15 -77.42 -46.79
N SER A 22 28.96 -77.34 -45.46
CA SER A 22 28.29 -76.19 -44.82
C SER A 22 29.24 -75.01 -44.59
N PRO A 23 28.79 -73.75 -44.75
CA PRO A 23 29.59 -72.57 -44.43
C PRO A 23 30.05 -72.56 -42.98
N LEU A 24 31.35 -72.32 -42.76
CA LEU A 24 31.97 -72.27 -41.43
C LEU A 24 31.90 -70.86 -40.81
N ALA A 25 31.87 -69.83 -41.65
CA ALA A 25 31.54 -68.46 -41.25
C ALA A 25 30.05 -68.19 -41.51
N GLN A 26 29.29 -67.89 -40.45
CA GLN A 26 27.97 -67.30 -40.62
C GLN A 26 28.15 -65.84 -41.05
N PRO A 27 27.50 -65.36 -42.12
CA PRO A 27 27.49 -63.93 -42.43
C PRO A 27 26.84 -63.17 -41.25
N PRO A 28 27.35 -61.97 -40.89
CA PRO A 28 26.80 -61.20 -39.78
C PRO A 28 25.30 -60.96 -39.99
N GLN A 29 24.49 -61.39 -39.02
CA GLN A 29 23.05 -61.15 -39.00
C GLN A 29 22.80 -59.63 -39.07
N PRO A 30 21.90 -59.14 -39.94
CA PRO A 30 21.59 -57.71 -39.99
C PRO A 30 21.06 -57.26 -38.64
N VAL A 31 21.74 -56.31 -37.99
CA VAL A 31 21.24 -55.68 -36.77
C VAL A 31 20.04 -54.82 -37.16
N GLU A 32 18.83 -55.28 -36.84
CA GLU A 32 17.59 -54.57 -37.14
C GLU A 32 17.54 -53.28 -36.30
N THR A 33 17.88 -52.14 -36.92
CA THR A 33 17.87 -50.85 -36.25
C THR A 33 16.42 -50.44 -35.95
N VAL A 34 15.99 -50.59 -34.69
CA VAL A 34 14.65 -50.18 -34.25
C VAL A 34 14.51 -48.66 -34.42
N LYS A 35 13.68 -48.22 -35.38
CA LYS A 35 13.42 -46.80 -35.65
C LYS A 35 12.66 -46.15 -34.48
N VAL A 36 13.38 -45.41 -33.63
CA VAL A 36 12.81 -44.68 -32.50
C VAL A 36 12.00 -43.47 -32.99
N LYS A 37 10.75 -43.33 -32.54
CA LYS A 37 9.88 -42.18 -32.89
C LYS A 37 9.65 -41.26 -31.70
N THR A 38 9.64 -39.95 -31.93
CA THR A 38 9.29 -38.96 -30.88
C THR A 38 7.79 -38.95 -30.61
N SER A 39 7.40 -38.90 -29.33
CA SER A 39 5.99 -38.79 -28.94
C SER A 39 5.41 -37.44 -29.37
N ARG A 40 4.41 -37.44 -30.26
CA ARG A 40 3.67 -36.21 -30.64
C ARG A 40 3.02 -35.53 -29.45
N LEU A 41 2.48 -36.33 -28.52
CA LEU A 41 1.88 -35.84 -27.27
C LEU A 41 2.89 -35.10 -26.39
N ALA A 42 4.16 -35.52 -26.36
CA ALA A 42 5.22 -34.82 -25.62
C ALA A 42 5.53 -33.44 -26.21
N ILE A 43 5.50 -33.34 -27.55
CA ILE A 43 5.74 -32.08 -28.26
C ILE A 43 4.54 -31.15 -28.04
N THR A 44 3.31 -31.66 -28.19
CA THR A 44 2.08 -30.89 -27.95
C THR A 44 1.99 -30.37 -26.51
N SER A 45 2.33 -31.20 -25.52
CA SER A 45 2.34 -30.77 -24.11
C SER A 45 3.35 -29.64 -23.87
N MET A 46 4.52 -29.70 -24.50
CA MET A 46 5.52 -28.65 -24.34
C MET A 46 5.06 -27.33 -24.98
N ILE A 47 4.52 -27.37 -26.20
CA ILE A 47 4.02 -26.17 -26.89
C ILE A 47 2.93 -25.50 -26.05
N LEU A 48 1.96 -26.28 -25.54
CA LEU A 48 0.91 -25.75 -24.70
C LEU A 48 1.46 -25.16 -23.39
N ALA A 49 2.43 -25.83 -22.75
CA ALA A 49 3.08 -25.34 -21.53
C ALA A 49 3.82 -24.01 -21.71
N ILE A 50 4.31 -23.71 -22.92
CA ILE A 50 4.98 -22.44 -23.24
C ILE A 50 3.97 -21.35 -23.60
N LEU A 51 2.93 -21.68 -24.36
CA LEU A 51 1.94 -20.71 -24.83
C LEU A 51 0.97 -20.29 -23.73
N SER A 52 0.62 -21.19 -22.80
CA SER A 52 -0.37 -20.88 -21.77
C SER A 52 0.07 -19.76 -20.80
N PRO A 53 1.31 -19.71 -20.28
CA PRO A 53 1.74 -18.59 -19.43
C PRO A 53 1.79 -17.29 -20.22
N PHE A 54 2.29 -17.32 -21.46
CA PHE A 54 2.38 -16.13 -22.31
C PHE A 54 1.01 -15.51 -22.58
N ALA A 55 0.03 -16.33 -22.99
CA ALA A 55 -1.34 -15.88 -23.20
C ALA A 55 -2.00 -15.38 -21.90
N PHE A 56 -1.72 -16.02 -20.76
CA PHE A 56 -2.21 -15.58 -19.46
C PHE A 56 -1.68 -14.19 -19.10
N PHE A 57 -0.38 -13.94 -19.24
CA PHE A 57 0.21 -12.63 -18.94
C PHE A 57 -0.33 -11.53 -19.86
N LEU A 58 -0.49 -11.83 -21.16
CA LEU A 58 -1.08 -10.91 -22.11
C LEU A 58 -2.55 -10.58 -21.72
N ALA A 59 -3.33 -11.59 -21.36
CA ALA A 59 -4.71 -11.43 -20.92
C ALA A 59 -4.83 -10.56 -19.66
N VAL A 60 -3.95 -10.76 -18.68
CA VAL A 60 -3.91 -9.95 -17.45
C VAL A 60 -3.52 -8.51 -17.76
N PHE A 61 -2.53 -8.28 -18.62
CA PHE A 61 -2.06 -6.95 -19.00
C PHE A 61 -3.16 -6.11 -19.68
N PHE A 62 -3.96 -6.74 -20.56
CA PHE A 62 -5.07 -6.08 -21.26
C PHE A 62 -6.43 -6.20 -20.54
N GLY A 63 -6.50 -6.81 -19.35
CA GLY A 63 -7.74 -6.94 -18.58
C GLY A 63 -8.78 -7.93 -19.15
N ILE A 64 -8.38 -8.85 -20.02
CA ILE A 64 -9.26 -9.80 -20.73
C ILE A 64 -9.47 -11.07 -19.90
N LYS A 65 -10.42 -11.04 -18.95
CA LYS A 65 -10.66 -12.16 -18.00
C LYS A 65 -10.93 -13.52 -18.66
N MET A 66 -11.68 -13.54 -19.77
CA MET A 66 -12.00 -14.78 -20.49
C MET A 66 -10.75 -15.47 -21.05
N LEU A 67 -9.79 -14.69 -21.57
CA LEU A 67 -8.56 -15.24 -22.13
C LEU A 67 -7.64 -15.79 -21.03
N ALA A 68 -7.65 -15.18 -19.84
CA ALA A 68 -6.91 -15.68 -18.68
C ALA A 68 -7.44 -17.07 -18.24
N LEU A 69 -8.77 -17.26 -18.21
CA LEU A 69 -9.39 -18.56 -17.90
C LEU A 69 -9.05 -19.64 -18.93
N ILE A 70 -9.13 -19.30 -20.23
CA ILE A 70 -8.77 -20.21 -21.33
C ILE A 70 -7.30 -20.64 -21.20
N SER A 71 -6.42 -19.71 -20.82
CA SER A 71 -5.00 -19.99 -20.65
C SER A 71 -4.73 -20.96 -19.50
N ILE A 72 -5.45 -20.84 -18.38
CA ILE A 72 -5.38 -21.81 -17.26
C ILE A 72 -5.84 -23.19 -17.72
N PHE A 73 -6.95 -23.26 -18.46
CA PHE A 73 -7.44 -24.53 -19.00
C PHE A 73 -6.43 -25.19 -19.95
N ALA A 74 -5.79 -24.41 -20.82
CA ALA A 74 -4.73 -24.89 -21.71
C ALA A 74 -3.51 -25.42 -20.93
N ALA A 75 -3.14 -24.76 -19.83
CA ALA A 75 -2.07 -25.23 -18.93
C ALA A 75 -2.40 -26.59 -18.28
N MET A 76 -3.67 -26.79 -17.87
CA MET A 76 -4.12 -28.09 -17.33
C MET A 76 -4.06 -29.20 -18.39
N LEU A 77 -4.49 -28.92 -19.62
CA LEU A 77 -4.38 -29.88 -20.73
C LEU A 77 -2.92 -30.22 -21.05
N ALA A 78 -2.01 -29.24 -21.00
CA ALA A 78 -0.59 -29.45 -21.18
C ALA A 78 -0.03 -30.44 -20.15
N LEU A 79 -0.41 -30.29 -18.87
CA LEU A 79 -0.02 -31.21 -17.80
C LEU A 79 -0.54 -32.63 -18.04
N ILE A 80 -1.83 -32.76 -18.38
CA ILE A 80 -2.47 -34.06 -18.65
C ILE A 80 -1.77 -34.78 -19.82
N PHE A 81 -1.54 -34.08 -20.93
CA PHE A 81 -0.84 -34.65 -22.09
C PHE A 81 0.61 -35.03 -21.77
N GLY A 82 1.29 -34.23 -20.94
CA GLY A 82 2.62 -34.54 -20.43
C GLY A 82 2.64 -35.87 -19.67
N ILE A 83 1.74 -36.04 -18.69
CA ILE A 83 1.62 -37.26 -17.88
C ILE A 83 1.31 -38.48 -18.76
N ILE A 84 0.31 -38.37 -19.65
CA ILE A 84 -0.07 -39.46 -20.57
C ILE A 84 1.11 -39.85 -21.48
N SER A 85 1.85 -38.86 -21.98
CA SER A 85 3.03 -39.11 -22.81
C SER A 85 4.12 -39.83 -22.03
N LEU A 86 4.34 -39.46 -20.76
CA LEU A 86 5.35 -40.08 -19.90
C LEU A 86 5.06 -41.57 -19.67
N VAL A 87 3.79 -41.91 -19.37
CA VAL A 87 3.32 -43.30 -19.25
C VAL A 87 3.52 -44.06 -20.57
N ARG A 88 3.10 -43.48 -21.70
CA ARG A 88 3.23 -44.13 -23.03
C ARG A 88 4.69 -44.31 -23.47
N ILE A 89 5.59 -43.43 -23.07
CA ILE A 89 7.03 -43.57 -23.33
C ILE A 89 7.60 -44.72 -22.47
N GLY A 90 7.23 -44.77 -21.19
CA GLY A 90 7.65 -45.86 -20.28
C GLY A 90 7.23 -47.25 -20.76
N LEU A 91 6.00 -47.38 -21.25
CA LEU A 91 5.46 -48.64 -21.78
C LEU A 91 5.97 -49.01 -23.19
N SER A 92 6.74 -48.15 -23.86
CA SER A 92 7.09 -48.34 -25.27
C SER A 92 8.26 -49.31 -25.54
N ALA A 93 8.88 -49.88 -24.49
CA ALA A 93 10.05 -50.76 -24.60
C ALA A 93 11.17 -50.18 -25.50
N GLY A 94 11.41 -48.86 -25.43
CA GLY A 94 12.43 -48.16 -26.22
C GLY A 94 11.98 -47.68 -27.61
N ARG A 95 10.75 -47.98 -28.05
CA ARG A 95 10.24 -47.57 -29.37
C ARG A 95 9.85 -46.09 -29.46
N ARG A 96 9.69 -45.40 -28.32
CA ARG A 96 9.34 -43.97 -28.26
C ARG A 96 10.26 -43.18 -27.35
N THR A 97 10.58 -41.95 -27.76
CA THR A 97 11.36 -40.97 -26.98
C THR A 97 10.61 -39.65 -26.79
N GLY A 98 11.11 -38.77 -25.92
CA GLY A 98 10.53 -37.44 -25.67
C GLY A 98 10.44 -37.03 -24.19
N LYS A 99 11.13 -37.74 -23.27
CA LYS A 99 11.12 -37.39 -21.83
C LYS A 99 11.57 -35.96 -21.58
N ALA A 100 12.58 -35.47 -22.30
CA ALA A 100 13.09 -34.10 -22.17
C ALA A 100 12.00 -33.04 -22.41
N PHE A 101 11.18 -33.20 -23.46
CA PHE A 101 10.06 -32.29 -23.75
C PHE A 101 9.03 -32.27 -22.61
N VAL A 102 8.74 -33.44 -22.03
CA VAL A 102 7.82 -33.54 -20.89
C VAL A 102 8.41 -32.87 -19.65
N SER A 103 9.69 -33.11 -19.33
CA SER A 103 10.37 -32.50 -18.19
C SER A 103 10.40 -30.97 -18.29
N ILE A 104 10.73 -30.42 -19.47
CA ILE A 104 10.70 -28.97 -19.72
C ILE A 104 9.29 -28.40 -19.54
N GLY A 105 8.28 -29.04 -20.13
CA GLY A 105 6.89 -28.60 -20.01
C GLY A 105 6.39 -28.58 -18.56
N ILE A 106 6.67 -29.63 -17.78
CA ILE A 106 6.30 -29.70 -16.36
C ILE A 106 7.02 -28.63 -15.55
N ALA A 107 8.32 -28.40 -15.78
CA ALA A 107 9.07 -27.36 -15.09
C ALA A 107 8.49 -25.95 -15.33
N ILE A 108 8.13 -25.64 -16.57
CA ILE A 108 7.50 -24.35 -16.93
C ILE A 108 6.15 -24.19 -16.21
N LEU A 109 5.31 -25.23 -16.22
CA LEU A 109 4.01 -25.19 -15.55
C LEU A 109 4.15 -25.08 -14.02
N ALA A 110 5.12 -25.77 -13.43
CA ALA A 110 5.40 -25.67 -12.00
C ALA A 110 5.75 -24.23 -11.62
N VAL A 111 6.67 -23.58 -12.34
CA VAL A 111 7.01 -22.16 -12.12
C VAL A 111 5.78 -21.27 -12.32
N PHE A 112 5.01 -21.49 -13.38
CA PHE A 112 3.81 -20.71 -13.67
C PHE A 112 2.76 -20.78 -12.54
N PHE A 113 2.41 -21.98 -12.08
CA PHE A 113 1.46 -22.14 -10.98
C PHE A 113 2.02 -21.66 -9.64
N SER A 114 3.32 -21.83 -9.37
CA SER A 114 3.97 -21.28 -8.18
C SER A 114 3.90 -19.75 -8.13
N LEU A 115 4.07 -19.06 -9.26
CA LEU A 115 3.94 -17.60 -9.33
C LEU A 115 2.48 -17.14 -9.10
N ILE A 116 1.49 -17.84 -9.67
CA ILE A 116 0.07 -17.55 -9.42
C ILE A 116 -0.27 -17.77 -7.94
N PHE A 117 0.16 -18.88 -7.37
CA PHE A 117 -0.07 -19.20 -5.96
C PHE A 117 0.58 -18.16 -5.04
N LEU A 118 1.82 -17.76 -5.33
CA LEU A 118 2.51 -16.70 -4.59
C LEU A 118 1.71 -15.39 -4.62
N GLN A 119 1.10 -15.02 -5.75
CA GLN A 119 0.24 -13.84 -5.83
C GLN A 119 -1.09 -13.96 -5.06
N ALA A 120 -1.64 -15.18 -4.94
CA ALA A 120 -2.85 -15.43 -4.17
C ALA A 120 -2.60 -15.46 -2.66
N VAL A 121 -1.43 -15.95 -2.24
CA VAL A 121 -1.04 -16.11 -0.82
C VAL A 121 -0.38 -14.85 -0.27
N LEU A 122 0.37 -14.10 -1.07
CA LEU A 122 0.84 -12.78 -0.64
C LEU A 122 -0.40 -11.91 -0.41
N PRO A 123 -0.67 -11.48 0.83
CA PRO A 123 -1.73 -10.52 1.05
C PRO A 123 -1.48 -9.31 0.15
N ARG A 124 -2.53 -8.60 -0.26
CA ARG A 124 -2.39 -7.24 -0.81
C ARG A 124 -1.84 -6.34 0.30
N THR A 125 -0.56 -6.48 0.64
CA THR A 125 0.14 -5.83 1.76
C THR A 125 0.30 -4.33 1.55
N ARG A 126 0.01 -3.83 0.34
CA ARG A 126 0.06 -2.40 0.05
C ARG A 126 -0.85 -1.59 0.98
N SER A 127 -2.07 -2.01 1.31
CA SER A 127 -2.95 -1.16 2.13
C SER A 127 -2.53 -1.03 3.61
N ARG A 128 -1.95 -2.07 4.22
CA ARG A 128 -1.53 -2.07 5.64
C ARG A 128 -0.20 -1.37 5.87
N ALA A 129 0.80 -1.60 5.01
CA ALA A 129 2.14 -1.04 5.17
C ALA A 129 2.16 0.49 5.10
N PHE A 130 1.31 1.08 4.27
CA PHE A 130 1.20 2.52 4.16
C PHE A 130 0.62 3.15 5.43
N ARG A 131 -0.48 2.62 5.97
CA ARG A 131 -1.09 3.10 7.23
C ARG A 131 -0.10 3.13 8.39
N MET A 132 0.74 2.10 8.52
CA MET A 132 1.75 2.03 9.58
C MET A 132 2.75 3.20 9.55
N VAL A 133 3.08 3.74 8.37
CA VAL A 133 3.98 4.91 8.26
C VAL A 133 3.28 6.16 8.79
N CYS A 134 2.02 6.41 8.41
CA CYS A 134 1.31 7.60 8.87
C CYS A 134 1.02 7.52 10.39
N GLY A 135 0.70 6.33 10.91
CA GLY A 135 0.61 6.11 12.35
C GLY A 135 1.94 6.31 13.08
N SER A 136 3.07 5.84 12.52
CA SER A 136 4.40 6.05 13.11
C SER A 136 4.80 7.53 13.13
N ASN A 137 4.47 8.28 12.06
CA ASN A 137 4.65 9.72 12.00
C ASN A 137 3.84 10.43 13.09
N LEU A 138 2.55 10.14 13.23
CA LEU A 138 1.70 10.71 14.29
C LEU A 138 2.24 10.39 15.68
N ALA A 139 2.71 9.16 15.92
CA ALA A 139 3.31 8.80 17.20
C ALA A 139 4.62 9.55 17.46
N GLY A 140 5.40 9.86 16.42
CA GLY A 140 6.56 10.73 16.52
C GLY A 140 6.17 12.17 16.85
N LEU A 141 5.15 12.70 16.18
CA LEU A 141 4.61 14.04 16.43
C LEU A 141 4.04 14.15 17.85
N GLY A 142 3.29 13.17 18.33
CA GLY A 142 2.75 13.15 19.69
C GLY A 142 3.83 13.20 20.76
N ARG A 143 4.92 12.43 20.61
CA ARG A 143 6.08 12.54 21.51
C ARG A 143 6.72 13.93 21.47
N ALA A 144 6.85 14.53 20.30
CA ALA A 144 7.38 15.89 20.16
C ALA A 144 6.44 16.93 20.79
N MET A 145 5.12 16.74 20.69
CA MET A 145 4.12 17.58 21.37
C MET A 145 4.24 17.47 22.89
N LEU A 146 4.56 16.29 23.45
CA LEU A 146 4.79 16.14 24.89
C LEU A 146 6.07 16.86 25.34
N ILE A 147 7.15 16.80 24.55
CA ILE A 147 8.38 17.55 24.83
C ILE A 147 8.08 19.05 24.80
N TYR A 148 7.36 19.52 23.78
CA TYR A 148 6.90 20.91 23.71
C TYR A 148 6.05 21.25 24.94
N ALA A 149 5.01 20.48 25.26
CA ALA A 149 4.11 20.82 26.35
C ALA A 149 4.81 20.86 27.72
N ASN A 150 5.83 20.04 27.94
CA ASN A 150 6.68 20.11 29.13
C ASN A 150 7.34 21.48 29.31
N ASP A 151 7.73 22.13 28.20
CA ASP A 151 8.41 23.43 28.21
C ASP A 151 7.42 24.61 28.14
N TYR A 152 6.15 24.35 27.84
CA TYR A 152 5.12 25.37 27.57
C TYR A 152 3.85 25.19 28.42
N ASP A 153 4.03 25.13 29.75
CA ASP A 153 2.95 25.11 30.76
C ASP A 153 1.91 23.99 30.54
N ASN A 154 2.36 22.80 30.12
CA ASN A 154 1.54 21.65 29.77
C ASN A 154 0.61 21.87 28.57
N ASN A 155 0.73 22.99 27.86
CA ASN A 155 -0.08 23.29 26.70
C ASN A 155 0.52 22.68 25.44
N TYR A 156 -0.34 22.08 24.64
CA TYR A 156 0.04 21.59 23.33
C TYR A 156 0.41 22.75 22.37
N PRO A 157 1.12 22.48 21.26
CA PRO A 157 1.58 23.51 20.36
C PRO A 157 0.49 24.48 19.90
N ARG A 158 0.75 25.77 20.10
CA ARG A 158 -0.13 26.89 19.75
C ARG A 158 0.68 28.08 19.27
N ALA A 159 0.55 28.40 17.99
CA ALA A 159 1.15 29.59 17.40
C ALA A 159 0.35 30.87 17.74
N GLY A 160 0.94 32.04 17.48
CA GLY A 160 0.31 33.33 17.83
C GLY A 160 0.32 33.64 19.33
N GLY A 161 -0.61 34.46 19.79
CA GLY A 161 -0.84 34.89 21.17
C GLY A 161 -2.17 34.39 21.75
N GLN A 162 -2.55 34.91 22.93
CA GLN A 162 -3.67 34.37 23.71
C GLN A 162 -5.03 34.45 22.99
N ASP A 163 -5.27 35.51 22.22
CA ASP A 163 -6.52 35.76 21.50
C ASP A 163 -6.31 35.70 19.97
N THR A 164 -5.31 34.95 19.52
CA THR A 164 -5.08 34.74 18.09
C THR A 164 -6.21 33.97 17.46
N ILE A 165 -6.63 34.43 16.28
CA ILE A 165 -7.68 33.79 15.48
C ILE A 165 -7.08 32.86 14.42
N TRP A 166 -7.79 31.79 14.12
CA TRP A 166 -7.45 30.90 13.03
C TRP A 166 -7.66 31.58 11.67
N GLN A 167 -6.64 31.55 10.81
CA GLN A 167 -6.67 32.06 9.44
C GLN A 167 -5.98 31.07 8.47
N PRO A 168 -6.26 31.14 7.15
CA PRO A 168 -5.63 30.26 6.17
C PRO A 168 -4.13 30.50 5.93
N LYS A 169 -3.61 31.66 6.38
CA LYS A 169 -2.19 32.03 6.30
C LYS A 169 -1.84 33.00 7.42
N ILE A 170 -0.57 33.04 7.78
CA ILE A 170 -0.02 34.02 8.72
C ILE A 170 0.44 35.29 7.99
N ASN A 171 0.86 36.30 8.75
CA ASN A 171 1.28 37.58 8.19
C ASN A 171 2.62 37.46 7.44
N ASP A 172 3.62 36.88 8.09
CA ASP A 172 4.93 36.67 7.47
C ASP A 172 5.63 35.43 8.06
N TRP A 173 5.70 34.35 7.28
CA TRP A 173 6.27 33.07 7.70
C TRP A 173 7.79 33.07 7.83
N GLN A 174 8.46 34.09 7.30
CA GLN A 174 9.91 34.29 7.36
C GLN A 174 10.30 35.50 8.23
N ALA A 175 9.35 36.00 9.04
CA ALA A 175 9.60 37.13 9.91
C ALA A 175 10.70 36.82 10.93
N LYS A 176 11.51 37.84 11.27
CA LYS A 176 12.59 37.71 12.27
C LYS A 176 12.08 37.51 13.68
N ASP A 177 10.83 37.87 13.95
CA ASP A 177 10.24 37.83 15.28
C ASP A 177 8.78 37.38 15.26
N ARG A 178 8.37 36.77 16.38
CA ARG A 178 7.03 36.21 16.58
C ARG A 178 5.91 37.23 16.39
N ARG A 179 6.12 38.48 16.82
CA ARG A 179 5.09 39.53 16.76
C ARG A 179 4.80 39.89 15.32
N THR A 180 5.83 40.05 14.49
CA THR A 180 5.69 40.28 13.05
C THR A 180 5.10 39.07 12.34
N ALA A 181 5.52 37.85 12.70
CA ALA A 181 5.05 36.62 12.05
C ALA A 181 3.53 36.43 12.12
N PHE A 182 2.98 36.65 13.32
CA PHE A 182 1.56 36.43 13.62
C PHE A 182 0.74 37.71 13.71
N PHE A 183 1.33 38.87 13.39
CA PHE A 183 0.67 40.19 13.46
C PHE A 183 0.11 40.50 14.86
N LEU A 184 0.90 40.22 15.90
CA LEU A 184 0.52 40.47 17.28
C LEU A 184 0.65 41.97 17.61
N LYS A 185 -0.19 42.45 18.53
CA LYS A 185 -0.03 43.78 19.13
C LYS A 185 1.20 43.81 20.05
N SER A 186 1.56 45.01 20.51
CA SER A 186 2.70 45.19 21.42
C SER A 186 2.53 44.47 22.76
N ASP A 187 1.29 44.23 23.20
CA ASP A 187 0.95 43.47 24.40
C ASP A 187 0.90 41.95 24.18
N GLY A 188 1.18 41.48 22.95
CA GLY A 188 1.14 40.06 22.59
C GLY A 188 -0.26 39.52 22.26
N THR A 189 -1.31 40.35 22.29
CA THR A 189 -2.69 39.95 21.98
C THR A 189 -3.02 40.06 20.49
N GLY A 190 -4.16 39.47 20.10
CA GLY A 190 -4.68 39.47 18.75
C GLY A 190 -3.85 38.62 17.78
N GLY A 191 -3.74 39.08 16.54
CA GLY A 191 -3.01 38.39 15.47
C GLY A 191 -3.75 37.22 14.85
N SER A 192 -3.07 36.55 13.92
CA SER A 192 -3.60 35.47 13.11
C SER A 192 -2.58 34.34 12.98
N ALA A 193 -3.05 33.11 13.11
CA ALA A 193 -2.21 31.92 12.94
C ALA A 193 -2.95 30.80 12.20
N THR A 194 -2.19 29.86 11.66
CA THR A 194 -2.67 28.64 10.99
C THR A 194 -2.56 27.45 11.96
N ILE A 195 -3.30 26.37 11.69
CA ILE A 195 -3.07 25.06 12.31
C ILE A 195 -1.65 24.58 12.01
N SER A 196 -1.22 24.69 10.76
CA SER A 196 0.12 24.31 10.34
C SER A 196 1.22 25.07 11.08
N SER A 197 1.06 26.37 11.38
CA SER A 197 2.06 27.14 12.14
C SER A 197 2.19 26.66 13.59
N SER A 198 1.09 26.24 14.23
CA SER A 198 1.15 25.61 15.56
C SER A 198 1.98 24.33 15.54
N LEU A 199 1.84 23.53 14.49
CA LEU A 199 2.61 22.30 14.32
C LEU A 199 4.04 22.55 13.87
N TYR A 200 4.29 23.65 13.15
CA TYR A 200 5.63 24.08 12.76
C TYR A 200 6.49 24.43 13.98
N LEU A 201 5.86 24.78 15.12
CA LEU A 201 6.58 24.95 16.38
C LEU A 201 7.35 23.70 16.81
N LEU A 202 6.94 22.50 16.37
CA LEU A 202 7.68 21.27 16.61
C LEU A 202 8.95 21.16 15.75
N VAL A 203 8.96 21.77 14.56
CA VAL A 203 10.21 21.92 13.79
C VAL A 203 11.14 22.86 14.55
N ARG A 204 10.59 24.00 15.01
CA ARG A 204 11.35 25.09 15.63
C ARG A 204 11.91 24.78 17.02
N TYR A 205 11.17 24.06 17.86
CA TYR A 205 11.54 23.88 19.27
C TYR A 205 11.86 22.43 19.64
N THR A 206 11.55 21.46 18.79
CA THR A 206 11.79 20.03 19.08
C THR A 206 12.46 19.29 17.91
N ASP A 207 13.02 20.03 16.95
CA ASP A 207 13.79 19.52 15.79
C ASP A 207 13.08 18.42 15.00
N VAL A 208 11.75 18.46 14.93
CA VAL A 208 10.99 17.47 14.16
C VAL A 208 11.27 17.63 12.66
N SER A 209 11.69 16.53 12.02
CA SER A 209 11.92 16.53 10.57
C SER A 209 10.63 16.83 9.79
N LEU A 210 10.73 17.71 8.78
CA LEU A 210 9.66 18.02 7.82
C LEU A 210 9.03 16.78 7.15
N LYS A 211 9.75 15.65 7.08
CA LYS A 211 9.23 14.40 6.52
C LYS A 211 8.12 13.77 7.37
N SER A 212 8.11 14.02 8.69
CA SER A 212 7.14 13.47 9.63
C SER A 212 5.75 14.08 9.45
N PHE A 213 5.65 15.24 8.80
CA PHE A 213 4.40 15.96 8.55
C PHE A 213 3.66 15.50 7.28
N ILE A 214 4.23 14.55 6.52
CA ILE A 214 3.69 14.09 5.24
C ILE A 214 3.20 12.65 5.33
N CYS A 215 1.93 12.43 5.02
CA CYS A 215 1.37 11.08 4.92
C CYS A 215 1.67 10.47 3.54
N LYS A 216 2.67 9.59 3.50
CA LYS A 216 3.13 8.93 2.26
C LYS A 216 2.13 7.95 1.65
N SER A 217 1.06 7.64 2.37
CA SER A 217 0.09 6.58 2.05
C SER A 217 -0.89 6.92 0.93
N GLY A 218 -0.97 8.18 0.52
CA GLY A 218 -1.92 8.60 -0.49
C GLY A 218 -2.03 10.11 -0.68
N ASP A 219 -1.51 10.91 0.26
CA ASP A 219 -1.43 12.36 0.08
C ASP A 219 -0.26 12.72 -0.84
N LEU A 220 -0.42 12.39 -2.14
CA LEU A 220 0.53 12.77 -3.19
C LEU A 220 0.58 14.28 -3.41
N ARG A 221 -0.29 15.05 -2.76
CA ARG A 221 -0.45 16.49 -2.95
C ARG A 221 0.36 17.27 -1.91
N ALA A 222 0.40 16.80 -0.66
CA ALA A 222 1.35 17.31 0.31
C ALA A 222 2.78 16.97 -0.09
N LYS A 223 3.63 18.00 -0.20
CA LYS A 223 5.06 17.87 -0.51
C LYS A 223 5.87 18.30 0.70
N ILE A 224 6.99 17.63 0.93
CA ILE A 224 7.97 18.07 1.91
C ILE A 224 8.30 19.54 1.62
N PHE A 225 8.12 20.39 2.62
CA PHE A 225 8.42 21.81 2.53
C PHE A 225 9.89 22.02 2.19
N ASN A 226 10.14 22.96 1.29
CA ASN A 226 11.49 23.34 0.89
C ASN A 226 11.51 24.87 0.69
N PRO A 227 12.04 25.63 1.66
CA PRO A 227 12.12 27.09 1.60
C PRO A 227 12.80 27.60 0.33
N ALA A 228 13.77 26.87 -0.22
CA ALA A 228 14.50 27.29 -1.42
C ALA A 228 13.62 27.40 -2.66
N LYS A 229 12.49 26.66 -2.71
CA LYS A 229 11.49 26.79 -3.77
C LYS A 229 10.72 28.11 -3.71
N TYR A 230 10.74 28.77 -2.56
CA TYR A 230 10.11 30.06 -2.29
C TYR A 230 11.13 31.21 -2.22
N GLY A 231 12.36 30.98 -2.70
CA GLY A 231 13.41 32.00 -2.73
C GLY A 231 14.18 32.18 -1.42
N VAL A 232 13.94 31.32 -0.41
CA VAL A 232 14.61 31.37 0.89
C VAL A 232 15.67 30.28 0.97
N ARG A 233 16.96 30.64 0.92
CA ARG A 233 18.07 29.67 0.85
C ARG A 233 19.01 29.68 2.06
N ASP A 234 19.16 30.83 2.70
CA ASP A 234 20.15 31.07 3.76
C ASP A 234 19.47 31.31 5.13
N ILE A 235 18.40 30.55 5.41
CA ILE A 235 17.65 30.59 6.67
C ILE A 235 17.48 29.16 7.17
N GLU A 236 17.74 28.96 8.47
CA GLU A 236 17.54 27.67 9.13
C GLU A 236 16.04 27.36 9.27
N LEU A 237 15.66 26.08 9.31
CA LEU A 237 14.23 25.73 9.35
C LEU A 237 13.58 26.20 10.66
N GLU A 238 14.37 26.23 11.72
CA GLU A 238 14.01 26.63 13.06
C GLU A 238 13.75 28.15 13.15
N ASP A 239 14.25 28.94 12.21
CA ASP A 239 14.02 30.39 12.16
C ASP A 239 12.68 30.77 11.53
N LEU A 240 12.01 29.84 10.85
CA LEU A 240 10.72 30.07 10.18
C LEU A 240 9.53 29.85 11.14
N TRP A 241 8.34 30.30 10.71
CA TRP A 241 7.11 30.29 11.52
C TRP A 241 5.97 29.45 10.96
N ASP A 242 6.06 29.02 9.70
CA ASP A 242 5.06 28.15 9.05
C ASP A 242 5.67 27.47 7.82
N PHE A 243 4.93 26.55 7.19
CA PHE A 243 5.32 25.84 5.97
C PHE A 243 5.20 26.70 4.70
N GLY A 244 5.76 27.91 4.72
CA GLY A 244 5.79 28.80 3.57
C GLY A 244 4.48 29.55 3.31
N PRO A 245 4.32 30.13 2.11
CA PRO A 245 3.13 30.91 1.76
C PRO A 245 1.89 30.06 1.44
N GLU A 246 2.04 28.74 1.25
CA GLU A 246 0.97 27.80 0.93
C GLU A 246 1.00 26.57 1.86
N PRO A 247 0.79 26.76 3.17
CA PRO A 247 1.00 25.71 4.17
C PRO A 247 0.16 24.44 3.93
N ALA A 248 -1.06 24.59 3.39
CA ALA A 248 -1.94 23.48 3.04
C ALA A 248 -1.31 22.43 2.10
N LYS A 249 -0.28 22.81 1.32
CA LYS A 249 0.46 21.94 0.37
C LYS A 249 1.63 21.20 1.03
N HIS A 250 1.89 21.42 2.31
CA HIS A 250 3.11 20.96 2.98
C HIS A 250 2.88 20.15 4.26
N TYR A 251 1.63 19.81 4.52
CA TYR A 251 1.21 19.10 5.72
C TYR A 251 -0.02 18.23 5.43
N SER A 252 -0.04 17.00 5.97
CA SER A 252 -1.05 15.98 5.66
C SER A 252 -1.99 15.60 6.80
N TYR A 253 -1.76 16.08 8.02
CA TYR A 253 -2.54 15.66 9.18
C TYR A 253 -3.61 16.72 9.52
N SER A 254 -4.49 16.43 10.46
CA SER A 254 -5.34 17.41 11.13
C SER A 254 -4.92 17.51 12.59
N TYR A 255 -5.27 18.61 13.23
CA TYR A 255 -4.88 18.87 14.62
C TYR A 255 -6.02 19.58 15.35
N HIS A 256 -6.17 19.26 16.63
CA HIS A 256 -7.20 19.85 17.48
C HIS A 256 -7.03 21.36 17.50
N ILE A 257 -8.12 22.08 17.22
CA ILE A 257 -8.08 23.54 17.08
C ILE A 257 -7.57 24.22 18.36
N PRO A 258 -6.41 24.91 18.33
CA PRO A 258 -5.82 25.52 19.54
C PRO A 258 -6.31 26.96 19.77
N TYR A 259 -7.17 27.49 18.90
CA TYR A 259 -7.64 28.87 18.89
C TYR A 259 -9.04 29.03 19.48
N GLY A 260 -9.50 28.00 20.19
CA GLY A 260 -10.80 27.94 20.83
C GLY A 260 -10.77 28.11 22.34
N PRO A 261 -11.94 28.05 22.98
CA PRO A 261 -12.07 28.07 24.44
C PRO A 261 -11.47 26.82 25.11
N PHE A 262 -11.26 25.73 24.35
CA PHE A 262 -10.82 24.43 24.87
C PHE A 262 -9.54 23.92 24.17
N PRO A 263 -8.40 24.60 24.33
CA PRO A 263 -7.11 24.09 23.86
C PRO A 263 -6.68 22.86 24.68
N LEU A 264 -5.91 21.95 24.07
CA LEU A 264 -5.43 20.74 24.74
C LEU A 264 -4.35 21.05 25.78
N ASN A 265 -4.45 20.39 26.93
CA ASN A 265 -3.49 20.51 28.02
C ASN A 265 -3.25 19.15 28.70
N MET A 266 -1.99 18.79 28.93
CA MET A 266 -1.59 17.47 29.48
C MET A 266 -2.27 17.09 30.79
N THR A 267 -2.70 18.08 31.58
CA THR A 267 -3.25 17.85 32.92
C THR A 267 -4.77 17.95 33.00
N THR A 268 -5.42 18.56 32.01
CA THR A 268 -6.87 18.87 32.08
C THR A 268 -7.69 18.33 30.92
N SER A 269 -7.04 17.79 29.89
CA SER A 269 -7.70 17.13 28.77
C SER A 269 -7.88 15.64 29.07
N GLU A 270 -8.99 15.06 28.59
CA GLU A 270 -9.29 13.65 28.83
C GLU A 270 -8.38 12.75 27.97
N PRO A 271 -7.90 11.60 28.51
CA PRO A 271 -7.01 10.67 27.79
C PRO A 271 -7.53 10.21 26.42
N GLY A 272 -8.86 10.09 26.29
CA GLY A 272 -9.53 9.66 25.05
C GLY A 272 -9.77 10.76 24.01
N GLN A 273 -9.35 12.01 24.26
CA GLN A 273 -9.51 13.08 23.26
C GLN A 273 -8.54 12.90 22.11
N ALA A 274 -9.01 13.20 20.91
CA ALA A 274 -8.16 13.16 19.72
C ALA A 274 -7.31 14.44 19.66
N VAL A 275 -5.99 14.25 19.54
CA VAL A 275 -5.01 15.35 19.43
C VAL A 275 -4.77 15.70 17.97
N ALA A 276 -4.54 14.69 17.15
CA ALA A 276 -4.23 14.83 15.73
C ALA A 276 -4.68 13.56 14.99
N ALA A 277 -4.93 13.67 13.69
CA ALA A 277 -5.29 12.51 12.88
C ALA A 277 -4.80 12.68 11.44
N ASP A 278 -5.00 11.67 10.60
CA ASP A 278 -4.88 11.86 9.16
C ASP A 278 -5.84 12.98 8.68
N ARG A 279 -5.56 13.59 7.51
CA ARG A 279 -6.27 14.79 7.00
C ARG A 279 -7.78 14.75 7.18
N ASN A 280 -8.36 15.88 7.61
CA ASN A 280 -9.80 16.06 7.70
C ASN A 280 -10.43 16.03 6.29
N PRO A 281 -11.35 15.08 6.03
CA PRO A 281 -11.95 14.92 4.70
C PRO A 281 -12.89 16.07 4.30
N TRP A 282 -13.44 16.82 5.26
CA TRP A 282 -14.35 17.95 5.02
C TRP A 282 -13.63 19.23 4.60
N LEU A 283 -12.32 19.31 4.88
CA LEU A 283 -11.46 20.44 4.53
C LEU A 283 -10.53 20.11 3.35
N ASP A 284 -10.76 18.96 2.69
CA ASP A 284 -10.04 18.55 1.50
C ASP A 284 -10.98 18.59 0.29
N PRO A 285 -10.82 19.55 -0.65
CA PRO A 285 -11.74 19.74 -1.78
C PRO A 285 -11.75 18.58 -2.78
N TYR A 286 -10.83 17.61 -2.65
CA TYR A 286 -10.75 16.44 -3.52
C TYR A 286 -11.29 15.18 -2.86
N THR A 287 -11.76 15.28 -1.62
CA THR A 287 -12.31 14.18 -0.86
C THR A 287 -13.83 14.32 -0.86
N ASP A 288 -14.52 13.52 -1.68
CA ASP A 288 -15.97 13.57 -1.81
C ASP A 288 -16.70 13.04 -0.56
N THR A 289 -17.11 13.93 0.33
CA THR A 289 -17.90 13.60 1.53
C THR A 289 -19.40 13.57 1.25
N THR A 290 -19.85 13.79 0.01
CA THR A 290 -21.28 13.87 -0.32
C THR A 290 -22.01 12.56 0.01
N GLY A 291 -23.14 12.67 0.70
CA GLY A 291 -23.91 11.52 1.14
C GLY A 291 -23.33 10.78 2.35
N PHE A 292 -22.32 11.32 3.03
CA PHE A 292 -22.09 10.97 4.43
C PHE A 292 -23.37 11.28 5.21
N ARG A 293 -23.89 10.26 5.89
CA ARG A 293 -25.03 10.38 6.78
C ARG A 293 -24.86 9.36 7.89
N TRP A 294 -24.88 9.85 9.11
CA TRP A 294 -24.97 9.04 10.29
C TRP A 294 -26.39 8.48 10.45
N ASP A 295 -26.47 7.18 10.76
CA ASP A 295 -27.61 6.57 11.42
C ASP A 295 -27.10 5.44 12.33
N ASP A 296 -27.84 5.15 13.39
CA ASP A 296 -27.45 4.11 14.37
C ASP A 296 -27.29 2.72 13.74
N GLN A 297 -27.94 2.49 12.60
CA GLN A 297 -27.82 1.26 11.84
C GLN A 297 -26.43 1.10 11.22
N ALA A 298 -25.67 2.17 10.99
CA ALA A 298 -24.37 2.07 10.35
C ALA A 298 -23.26 1.40 11.20
N LYS A 299 -23.46 1.20 12.52
CA LYS A 299 -22.49 0.45 13.35
C LYS A 299 -22.56 -1.06 13.17
N THR A 300 -23.75 -1.60 12.89
CA THR A 300 -24.03 -3.06 12.88
C THR A 300 -24.82 -3.52 11.66
N GLY A 301 -25.20 -2.58 10.81
CA GLY A 301 -26.00 -2.79 9.62
C GLY A 301 -25.23 -3.47 8.48
N PRO A 302 -25.94 -3.78 7.39
CA PRO A 302 -25.34 -4.41 6.22
C PRO A 302 -24.21 -3.55 5.60
N PRO A 303 -23.32 -4.16 4.77
CA PRO A 303 -22.09 -3.51 4.30
C PRO A 303 -22.27 -2.15 3.60
N GLU A 304 -23.43 -1.89 3.02
CA GLU A 304 -23.82 -0.62 2.41
C GLU A 304 -23.88 0.55 3.41
N ASP A 305 -24.35 0.32 4.63
CA ASP A 305 -24.49 1.37 5.66
C ASP A 305 -23.12 1.74 6.22
N ILE A 306 -22.25 0.74 6.40
CA ILE A 306 -20.85 0.95 6.79
C ILE A 306 -20.13 1.80 5.73
N LYS A 307 -20.33 1.50 4.44
CA LYS A 307 -19.74 2.28 3.34
C LYS A 307 -20.22 3.73 3.31
N ARG A 308 -21.46 4.01 3.75
CA ARG A 308 -21.98 5.38 3.86
C ARG A 308 -21.24 6.16 4.94
N CYS A 309 -21.00 5.57 6.11
CA CYS A 309 -20.21 6.21 7.17
C CYS A 309 -18.74 6.37 6.81
N GLN A 310 -18.17 5.43 6.05
CA GLN A 310 -16.81 5.53 5.53
C GLN A 310 -16.57 6.78 4.65
N LYS A 311 -17.62 7.41 4.11
CA LYS A 311 -17.49 8.71 3.43
C LYS A 311 -17.01 9.84 4.34
N GLY A 312 -17.18 9.69 5.65
CA GLY A 312 -16.65 10.59 6.68
C GLY A 312 -15.19 10.30 7.07
N ASN A 313 -14.57 9.23 6.54
CA ASN A 313 -13.17 8.91 6.79
C ASN A 313 -12.22 9.67 5.87
N ASN A 314 -10.94 9.65 6.22
CA ASN A 314 -9.87 10.20 5.39
C ASN A 314 -9.89 9.65 3.94
N GLY A 315 -9.76 10.56 2.96
CA GLY A 315 -9.79 10.23 1.53
C GLY A 315 -8.57 9.43 1.03
N PHE A 316 -7.40 9.61 1.64
CA PHE A 316 -6.14 9.02 1.21
C PHE A 316 -5.94 7.58 1.65
N HIS A 317 -6.65 7.16 2.70
CA HIS A 317 -6.66 5.78 3.19
C HIS A 317 -7.77 4.92 2.58
N GLN A 318 -8.23 5.28 1.38
CA GLN A 318 -9.29 4.58 0.63
C GLN A 318 -10.61 4.52 1.39
N ARG A 319 -10.89 5.50 2.26
CA ARG A 319 -12.07 5.53 3.13
C ARG A 319 -12.17 4.40 4.16
N GLU A 320 -11.14 3.57 4.30
CA GLU A 320 -11.16 2.47 5.27
C GLU A 320 -10.96 2.94 6.72
N GLY A 321 -10.53 4.18 6.93
CA GLY A 321 -10.26 4.75 8.26
C GLY A 321 -9.15 5.79 8.25
N GLN A 322 -8.68 6.14 9.44
CA GLN A 322 -7.65 7.15 9.71
C GLN A 322 -6.82 6.74 10.93
N ASN A 323 -5.54 7.06 10.92
CA ASN A 323 -4.75 7.07 12.14
C ASN A 323 -5.16 8.27 12.98
N VAL A 324 -5.36 8.03 14.28
CA VAL A 324 -5.73 9.03 15.27
C VAL A 324 -4.74 8.94 16.42
N LEU A 325 -4.13 10.07 16.77
CA LEU A 325 -3.33 10.27 17.96
C LEU A 325 -4.24 10.75 19.07
N PHE A 326 -4.22 10.05 20.20
CA PHE A 326 -5.00 10.37 21.38
C PHE A 326 -4.15 11.05 22.45
N MET A 327 -4.81 11.66 23.44
CA MET A 327 -4.20 12.49 24.47
C MET A 327 -3.22 11.75 25.39
N ASP A 328 -3.44 10.46 25.61
CA ASP A 328 -2.50 9.54 26.29
C ASP A 328 -1.31 9.10 25.39
N ASN A 329 -1.17 9.71 24.22
CA ASN A 329 -0.11 9.51 23.22
C ASN A 329 -0.10 8.14 22.54
N HIS A 330 -1.20 7.36 22.61
CA HIS A 330 -1.35 6.21 21.74
C HIS A 330 -1.85 6.63 20.35
N VAL A 331 -1.46 5.87 19.33
CA VAL A 331 -1.97 6.04 17.97
C VAL A 331 -2.68 4.78 17.54
N TYR A 332 -3.92 4.91 17.09
CA TYR A 332 -4.72 3.79 16.61
C TYR A 332 -5.31 4.08 15.22
N PHE A 333 -5.52 3.02 14.43
CA PHE A 333 -6.18 3.14 13.15
C PHE A 333 -7.69 2.95 13.32
N GLU A 334 -8.40 4.06 13.41
CA GLU A 334 -9.84 4.12 13.58
C GLU A 334 -10.54 3.88 12.25
N LYS A 335 -11.50 2.95 12.25
CA LYS A 335 -12.24 2.58 11.03
C LYS A 335 -13.30 3.61 10.65
N LEU A 336 -13.64 4.49 11.57
CA LEU A 336 -14.77 5.42 11.52
C LEU A 336 -14.37 6.71 12.26
N PRO A 337 -14.92 7.88 11.89
CA PRO A 337 -14.46 9.16 12.44
C PRO A 337 -15.07 9.46 13.82
N PHE A 338 -16.13 8.75 14.21
CA PHE A 338 -16.77 8.82 15.53
C PHE A 338 -15.97 8.03 16.57
N CYS A 339 -14.78 8.54 16.85
CA CYS A 339 -13.78 7.95 17.74
C CYS A 339 -13.26 8.95 18.78
N GLY A 340 -13.88 10.13 18.86
CA GLY A 340 -13.71 11.04 19.99
C GLY A 340 -14.41 10.53 21.23
N VAL A 341 -14.32 11.31 22.32
CA VAL A 341 -15.06 11.04 23.55
C VAL A 341 -16.56 11.00 23.24
N ASP A 342 -17.30 10.09 23.88
CA ASP A 342 -18.73 9.87 23.64
C ASP A 342 -19.11 9.51 22.19
N ASP A 343 -18.20 8.86 21.46
CA ASP A 343 -18.33 8.56 20.03
C ASP A 343 -18.49 9.83 19.17
N ASP A 344 -17.88 10.95 19.57
CA ASP A 344 -17.88 12.20 18.79
C ASP A 344 -17.08 12.07 17.48
N ASN A 345 -17.55 12.76 16.43
CA ASN A 345 -16.89 12.81 15.14
C ASN A 345 -15.77 13.86 15.14
N ILE A 346 -14.53 13.36 15.23
CA ILE A 346 -13.31 14.17 15.39
C ILE A 346 -13.05 15.20 14.28
N TYR A 347 -13.78 15.15 13.16
CA TYR A 347 -13.57 16.01 12.01
C TYR A 347 -14.67 17.05 11.78
N THR A 348 -15.77 17.00 12.54
CA THR A 348 -16.91 17.91 12.38
C THR A 348 -17.10 18.71 13.65
N TYR A 349 -17.56 19.94 13.54
CA TYR A 349 -17.96 20.68 14.74
C TYR A 349 -19.41 20.33 15.08
N TRP A 350 -19.74 20.29 16.37
CA TRP A 350 -21.11 20.08 16.80
C TRP A 350 -21.96 21.33 16.57
N ASN A 351 -23.07 21.18 15.83
CA ASN A 351 -24.00 22.25 15.50
C ASN A 351 -25.35 22.15 16.26
N GLY A 352 -25.39 21.34 17.32
CA GLY A 352 -26.61 21.02 18.07
C GLY A 352 -27.41 19.83 17.52
N SER A 353 -26.95 19.17 16.45
CA SER A 353 -27.51 17.93 15.95
C SER A 353 -27.00 16.70 16.72
N ASP A 354 -27.03 15.54 16.09
CA ASP A 354 -26.26 14.37 16.51
C ASP A 354 -24.74 14.66 16.39
N ILE A 355 -23.95 14.24 17.40
CA ILE A 355 -22.50 14.50 17.51
C ILE A 355 -21.68 13.68 16.50
N GLN A 356 -22.16 12.50 16.10
CA GLN A 356 -21.52 11.71 15.04
C GLN A 356 -21.73 12.34 13.65
N GLN A 357 -22.84 13.07 13.48
CA GLN A 357 -23.17 13.73 12.23
C GLN A 357 -22.42 15.07 12.05
N GLY A 358 -22.54 15.97 13.05
CA GLY A 358 -21.94 17.30 13.08
C GLY A 358 -22.15 18.14 11.81
N ALA A 359 -21.30 19.15 11.63
CA ALA A 359 -21.20 19.95 10.39
C ALA A 359 -19.75 20.16 9.93
N PRO A 360 -19.52 20.39 8.62
CA PRO A 360 -18.20 20.69 8.07
C PRO A 360 -17.57 21.93 8.74
N PRO A 361 -16.31 21.86 9.22
CA PRO A 361 -15.69 22.99 9.90
C PRO A 361 -15.51 24.21 9.00
N THR A 362 -15.57 25.39 9.61
CA THR A 362 -15.30 26.71 9.03
C THR A 362 -14.25 27.41 9.89
N LEU A 363 -13.69 28.54 9.42
CA LEU A 363 -12.68 29.29 10.18
C LEU A 363 -13.18 29.81 11.54
N THR A 364 -14.49 29.84 11.76
CA THR A 364 -15.12 30.24 13.04
C THR A 364 -15.60 29.05 13.87
N SER A 365 -15.45 27.82 13.39
CA SER A 365 -15.83 26.63 14.13
C SER A 365 -14.95 26.45 15.36
N GLN A 366 -15.56 26.02 16.45
CA GLN A 366 -14.92 25.78 17.74
C GLN A 366 -15.47 24.48 18.32
N PRO A 367 -14.71 23.79 19.20
CA PRO A 367 -15.25 22.68 19.97
C PRO A 367 -16.36 23.23 20.87
N ALA A 368 -17.47 22.51 20.96
CA ALA A 368 -18.64 22.93 21.72
C ALA A 368 -18.44 22.83 23.23
N ASP A 369 -17.63 21.88 23.68
CA ASP A 369 -17.23 21.72 25.08
C ASP A 369 -15.79 21.19 25.21
N ARG A 370 -15.39 20.86 26.43
CA ARG A 370 -14.04 20.39 26.74
C ARG A 370 -13.75 18.99 26.18
N LEU A 371 -14.76 18.16 25.94
CA LEU A 371 -14.63 16.78 25.46
C LEU A 371 -14.71 16.68 23.94
N ASP A 372 -15.42 17.61 23.29
CA ASP A 372 -15.52 17.76 21.84
C ASP A 372 -14.12 17.87 21.20
N SER A 373 -13.81 16.92 20.32
CA SER A 373 -12.55 16.89 19.58
C SER A 373 -12.76 17.46 18.19
N LEU A 374 -12.19 18.64 17.90
CA LEU A 374 -12.33 19.28 16.59
C LEU A 374 -11.00 19.36 15.87
N LEU A 375 -10.69 18.33 15.08
CA LEU A 375 -9.46 18.27 14.29
C LEU A 375 -9.63 18.94 12.94
N VAL A 376 -8.86 20.00 12.70
CA VAL A 376 -8.90 20.77 11.46
C VAL A 376 -7.53 20.86 10.80
N ASN A 377 -7.50 21.31 9.55
CA ASN A 377 -6.29 21.61 8.78
C ASN A 377 -6.56 22.80 7.86
N GLU A 378 -5.51 23.41 7.30
CA GLU A 378 -5.68 24.47 6.29
C GLU A 378 -6.45 23.94 5.09
N GLN A 379 -7.46 24.69 4.67
CA GLN A 379 -8.11 24.48 3.38
C GLN A 379 -7.14 24.94 2.29
N PRO A 380 -6.79 24.09 1.31
CA PRO A 380 -6.07 24.56 0.14
C PRO A 380 -6.95 25.58 -0.61
N LYS A 381 -6.33 26.62 -1.19
CA LYS A 381 -7.06 27.47 -2.12
C LYS A 381 -7.61 26.59 -3.24
N GLU A 382 -8.90 26.71 -3.54
CA GLU A 382 -9.45 26.09 -4.73
C GLU A 382 -8.72 26.67 -5.94
N ASP A 383 -7.87 25.86 -6.58
CA ASP A 383 -7.38 26.17 -7.91
C ASP A 383 -8.62 26.18 -8.81
N LYS A 384 -9.10 27.38 -9.16
CA LYS A 384 -10.15 27.51 -10.18
C LYS A 384 -9.67 26.77 -11.42
N LYS A 385 -10.34 25.67 -11.75
CA LYS A 385 -10.09 24.88 -12.96
C LYS A 385 -10.37 25.70 -14.21
#